data_AF-A0A0P0XB55-F1
#
_entry.id   AF-A0A0P0XB55-F1
#
_cell.length_a   1.000
_cell.length_b   1.000
_cell.length_c   1.000
_cell.angle_alpha   90.00
_cell.angle_beta   90.00
_cell.angle_gamma   90.00
#
_symmetry.space_group_name_H-M   'P 1'
#
loop_
_entity.id
_entity.type
_entity.pdbx_description
1 polymer ?
#
loop_
_entity_poly.entity_id
_entity_poly.type
_entity_poly.pdbx_seq_one_letter_code
_entity_poly.pdbx_strand_id
1 'polypeptide(L)'
;PALVDRSEREGSCWRQWCVRPSATLNAVSSERGAQQAGMVSVDAVLPSVHIQHAVALPDHVLLMLRDGSLLPASGQFECLYSPVNSSQLRRQPLSVATLPDGPSLVHCPAGPSRVAVSLSLAQSVPVAPLQWDRLVYTALIDSKDNSTVVFAKGMNLRPGRLGVPSRYECVFGRDFSKPKLVVTSPVVSAAQEIFRCVTPVRIRRYLRMTTGGKNSVNNDDKPMLVSIRTKGRGSSTLPSIAQPEPLPRYNKHWRRKAHSMCVCTMLRNQARFLREWIIYHSRIGVQRWFIYDNNSDDGIEEVLNTMDSSRYNVTRYLWPWMKSQEAGFAHCALRARESCEWVGFIDIDEFLHFPGNQTLQDVLRNYSVKPRIGELRTACHSFGPSGRTKIPKKGVTTGYTCRLAAPERHKSIVRPDALNPSLINVVHHFHLKEGMKYVNIGQGMMLINHYKYQVWEVFKDKFSGRVATYVADWQDEENVGSRDRAPGLGTKPVEPEDWPRRFCEVYDNGLKDFVQKVFTDPHTGNLPW
;
A
#
# COMPACT_ATOMS: atom_id res chain seq x y z
N PRO A 1 26.65 16.84 -18.31
CA PRO A 1 26.92 18.25 -17.96
C PRO A 1 26.02 18.67 -16.79
N ALA A 2 26.66 18.86 -15.64
CA ALA A 2 26.04 19.14 -14.35
C ALA A 2 25.38 20.52 -14.32
N LEU A 3 24.32 20.65 -13.52
CA LEU A 3 24.06 21.85 -12.72
C LEU A 3 23.36 21.41 -11.44
N VAL A 4 24.18 21.36 -10.38
CA VAL A 4 23.79 21.36 -8.98
C VAL A 4 23.47 22.80 -8.65
N ASP A 5 22.36 23.06 -7.94
CA ASP A 5 22.24 24.31 -7.21
C ASP A 5 21.97 24.06 -5.73
N ARG A 6 22.68 24.86 -4.92
CA ARG A 6 22.77 24.85 -3.48
C ARG A 6 21.84 25.91 -2.93
N SER A 7 21.05 25.58 -1.92
CA SER A 7 20.87 26.51 -0.79
C SER A 7 20.62 25.72 0.50
N GLU A 8 21.57 25.81 1.41
CA GLU A 8 21.37 25.61 2.85
C GLU A 8 21.16 27.00 3.46
N ARG A 9 20.20 27.16 4.39
CA ARG A 9 20.42 27.54 5.82
C ARG A 9 19.18 28.15 6.47
N GLU A 10 19.05 27.80 7.77
CA GLU A 10 18.25 28.44 8.84
C GLU A 10 16.72 28.36 8.69
N GLY A 11 15.88 28.10 9.69
CA GLY A 11 15.98 27.86 11.12
C GLY A 11 14.54 27.73 11.65
N SER A 12 14.31 26.84 12.63
CA SER A 12 13.18 26.72 13.57
C SER A 12 11.94 27.64 13.43
N CYS A 13 10.72 27.07 13.51
CA CYS A 13 9.85 27.14 14.71
C CYS A 13 8.47 26.48 14.46
N TRP A 14 7.96 25.80 15.48
CA TRP A 14 6.63 25.19 15.56
C TRP A 14 5.52 26.24 15.49
N ARG A 15 4.41 25.94 14.80
CA ARG A 15 3.08 26.48 15.15
C ARG A 15 1.93 25.60 14.66
N GLN A 16 1.17 25.14 15.64
CA GLN A 16 -0.13 24.48 15.58
C GLN A 16 -1.16 25.31 14.80
N TRP A 17 -1.88 24.67 13.87
CA TRP A 17 -3.17 25.17 13.41
C TRP A 17 -4.19 24.02 13.42
N CYS A 18 -5.08 24.10 14.39
CA CYS A 18 -6.27 23.26 14.51
C CYS A 18 -7.29 23.67 13.44
N VAL A 19 -7.72 22.74 12.60
CA VAL A 19 -8.92 22.93 11.77
C VAL A 19 -10.02 22.04 12.35
N ARG A 20 -11.08 22.68 12.86
CA ARG A 20 -12.32 22.01 13.30
C ARG A 20 -13.09 21.49 12.07
N PRO A 21 -13.72 20.30 12.10
CA PRO A 21 -14.67 19.93 11.07
C PRO A 21 -15.96 20.74 11.24
N SER A 22 -16.39 21.39 10.16
CA SER A 22 -17.71 22.04 10.08
C SER A 22 -18.79 20.99 9.83
N ALA A 23 -19.89 21.13 10.56
CA ALA A 23 -21.07 20.25 10.51
C ALA A 23 -21.96 20.54 9.28
N THR A 24 -22.96 19.64 9.10
CA THR A 24 -24.19 19.69 8.27
C THR A 24 -24.09 19.00 6.88
N LEU A 25 -25.04 18.18 6.39
CA LEU A 25 -26.47 17.99 6.69
C LEU A 25 -26.99 16.57 6.29
N ASN A 26 -27.85 16.02 7.15
CA ASN A 26 -29.04 15.17 6.99
C ASN A 26 -29.30 14.39 5.68
N ALA A 27 -29.51 13.07 5.84
CA ALA A 27 -30.36 12.27 4.96
C ALA A 27 -31.51 11.65 5.79
N VAL A 28 -32.73 11.89 5.31
CA VAL A 28 -34.03 11.54 5.90
C VAL A 28 -34.24 10.03 5.87
N SER A 29 -34.55 9.45 7.03
CA SER A 29 -34.97 8.06 7.22
C SER A 29 -36.48 7.95 7.01
N SER A 30 -36.92 7.04 6.14
CA SER A 30 -38.32 6.64 6.02
C SER A 30 -38.69 5.65 7.12
N GLU A 31 -39.69 6.02 7.92
CA GLU A 31 -40.32 5.20 8.95
C GLU A 31 -40.99 3.94 8.38
N ARG A 32 -40.73 2.78 8.98
CA ARG A 32 -41.70 1.68 9.08
C ARG A 32 -41.55 0.92 10.39
N GLY A 33 -42.60 0.97 11.20
CA GLY A 33 -43.11 -0.15 11.99
C GLY A 33 -42.34 -0.54 13.24
N ALA A 34 -42.68 0.09 14.36
CA ALA A 34 -42.40 -0.43 15.69
C ALA A 34 -43.18 -1.73 15.95
N GLN A 35 -42.46 -2.81 16.30
CA GLN A 35 -43.00 -3.90 17.10
C GLN A 35 -42.07 -4.11 18.30
N GLN A 36 -42.62 -3.84 19.48
CA GLN A 36 -42.05 -4.18 20.78
C GLN A 36 -41.77 -5.68 20.85
N ALA A 37 -40.51 -6.03 21.08
CA ALA A 37 -40.13 -7.36 21.56
C ALA A 37 -39.16 -7.21 22.74
N GLY A 38 -39.56 -7.85 23.84
CA GLY A 38 -38.94 -7.96 25.16
C GLY A 38 -37.46 -7.65 25.33
N MET A 39 -37.18 -6.89 26.39
CA MET A 39 -35.93 -6.93 27.15
C MET A 39 -35.58 -8.39 27.48
N VAL A 40 -34.58 -8.93 26.78
CA VAL A 40 -33.80 -10.06 27.25
C VAL A 40 -32.39 -9.53 27.49
N SER A 41 -32.06 -9.33 28.76
CA SER A 41 -30.68 -9.09 29.20
C SER A 41 -29.87 -10.36 28.92
N VAL A 42 -29.28 -10.45 27.74
CA VAL A 42 -28.20 -11.39 27.49
C VAL A 42 -26.95 -10.72 28.04
N ASP A 43 -26.39 -11.28 29.12
CA ASP A 43 -25.02 -10.99 29.53
C ASP A 43 -24.10 -11.37 28.37
N ALA A 44 -23.89 -10.43 27.44
CA ALA A 44 -22.98 -10.60 26.33
C ALA A 44 -21.57 -10.56 26.89
N VAL A 45 -21.00 -11.75 27.09
CA VAL A 45 -19.58 -11.91 27.40
C VAL A 45 -18.80 -11.18 26.30
N LEU A 46 -18.24 -10.02 26.63
CA LEU A 46 -17.45 -9.22 25.70
C LEU A 46 -16.26 -10.08 25.21
N PRO A 47 -15.95 -10.08 23.90
CA PRO A 47 -14.86 -10.88 23.37
C PRO A 47 -13.54 -10.47 24.04
N SER A 48 -12.73 -11.46 24.41
CA SER A 48 -11.39 -11.24 24.95
C SER A 48 -10.47 -10.78 23.82
N VAL A 49 -9.93 -9.56 23.92
CA VAL A 49 -9.07 -9.00 22.87
C VAL A 49 -7.69 -8.68 23.42
N HIS A 50 -6.66 -9.18 22.73
CA HIS A 50 -5.27 -8.88 23.03
C HIS A 50 -4.69 -7.88 22.03
N ILE A 51 -4.35 -6.68 22.51
CA ILE A 51 -3.62 -5.67 21.72
C ILE A 51 -2.16 -6.08 21.69
N GLN A 52 -1.66 -6.46 20.52
CA GLN A 52 -0.27 -6.86 20.36
C GLN A 52 0.65 -5.64 20.28
N HIS A 53 0.25 -4.65 19.49
CA HIS A 53 1.02 -3.44 19.26
C HIS A 53 0.11 -2.21 19.13
N ALA A 54 0.61 -1.05 19.55
CA ALA A 54 -0.02 0.24 19.30
C ALA A 54 1.00 1.17 18.62
N VAL A 55 0.58 1.88 17.58
CA VAL A 55 1.41 2.83 16.84
C VAL A 55 0.68 4.17 16.77
N ALA A 56 1.29 5.24 17.27
CA ALA A 56 0.78 6.59 17.13
C ALA A 56 1.14 7.14 15.75
N LEU A 57 0.12 7.51 14.97
CA LEU A 57 0.18 8.29 13.74
C LEU A 57 -0.19 9.75 14.04
N PRO A 58 -0.02 10.70 13.10
CA PRO A 58 -0.26 12.13 13.37
C PRO A 58 -1.69 12.46 13.84
N ASP A 59 -2.69 11.75 13.31
CA ASP A 59 -4.12 12.02 13.47
C ASP A 59 -4.87 10.90 14.21
N HIS A 60 -4.26 9.73 14.39
CA HIS A 60 -4.87 8.57 15.02
C HIS A 60 -3.85 7.62 15.64
N VAL A 61 -4.32 6.63 16.40
CA VAL A 61 -3.53 5.54 16.94
C VAL A 61 -4.00 4.24 16.29
N LEU A 62 -3.08 3.51 15.67
CA LEU A 62 -3.31 2.20 15.11
C LEU A 62 -3.07 1.12 16.18
N LEU A 63 -4.09 0.33 16.47
CA LEU A 63 -3.97 -0.88 17.29
C LEU A 63 -3.91 -2.11 16.38
N MET A 64 -2.93 -2.96 16.61
CA MET A 64 -2.81 -4.26 15.96
C MET A 64 -3.20 -5.33 16.96
N LEU A 65 -4.27 -6.05 16.64
CA LEU A 65 -4.78 -7.12 17.48
C LEU A 65 -4.19 -8.46 17.05
N ARG A 66 -4.10 -9.39 17.99
CA ARG A 66 -3.69 -10.75 17.70
C ARG A 66 -4.73 -11.47 16.81
N ASP A 67 -4.25 -12.18 15.80
CA ASP A 67 -5.06 -12.95 14.83
C ASP A 67 -6.18 -13.76 15.52
N GLY A 68 -7.37 -13.73 14.93
CA GLY A 68 -8.54 -14.50 15.39
C GLY A 68 -9.45 -13.82 16.42
N SER A 69 -9.17 -12.57 16.80
CA SER A 69 -10.09 -11.79 17.63
C SER A 69 -11.29 -11.34 16.80
N LEU A 70 -12.43 -12.04 16.91
CA LEU A 70 -13.71 -11.57 16.36
C LEU A 70 -14.08 -10.26 17.05
N LEU A 71 -13.82 -9.15 16.37
CA LEU A 71 -14.22 -7.85 16.86
C LEU A 71 -15.72 -7.67 16.66
N PRO A 72 -16.42 -7.10 17.66
CA PRO A 72 -17.76 -6.62 17.44
C PRO A 72 -17.74 -5.42 16.47
N ALA A 73 -18.91 -5.01 15.97
CA ALA A 73 -19.00 -3.85 15.08
C ALA A 73 -18.39 -2.60 15.73
N SER A 74 -17.82 -1.68 14.94
CA SER A 74 -17.07 -0.52 15.44
C SER A 74 -17.85 0.35 16.46
N GLY A 75 -19.18 0.35 16.42
CA GLY A 75 -20.03 1.07 17.39
C GLY A 75 -20.31 0.33 18.71
N GLN A 76 -19.79 -0.88 18.91
CA GLN A 76 -20.03 -1.70 20.09
C GLN A 76 -18.86 -1.68 21.09
N PHE A 77 -17.79 -0.94 20.78
CA PHE A 77 -16.65 -0.76 21.68
C PHE A 77 -15.99 0.61 21.48
N GLU A 78 -15.23 1.05 22.48
CA GLU A 78 -14.59 2.35 22.54
C GLU A 78 -13.07 2.20 22.72
N CYS A 79 -12.32 3.12 22.14
CA CYS A 79 -10.92 3.33 22.44
C CYS A 79 -10.80 4.09 23.76
N LEU A 80 -10.06 3.51 24.70
CA LEU A 80 -9.87 4.04 26.05
C LEU A 80 -8.45 4.55 26.23
N TYR A 81 -8.32 5.78 26.73
CA TYR A 81 -7.04 6.40 27.08
C TYR A 81 -6.99 6.66 28.57
N SER A 82 -5.96 6.17 29.24
CA SER A 82 -5.80 6.26 30.70
C SER A 82 -4.61 7.15 31.09
N PRO A 83 -4.75 8.49 31.02
CA PRO A 83 -3.72 9.43 31.47
C PRO A 83 -3.53 9.35 32.99
N VAL A 84 -2.28 9.56 33.45
CA VAL A 84 -1.96 9.61 34.88
C VAL A 84 -2.68 10.82 35.51
N ASN A 85 -3.39 10.60 36.61
CA ASN A 85 -4.12 11.64 37.37
C ASN A 85 -5.27 12.33 36.62
N SER A 86 -5.94 11.64 35.71
CA SER A 86 -7.11 12.17 35.00
C SER A 86 -8.14 11.08 34.72
N SER A 87 -9.38 11.49 34.44
CA SER A 87 -10.42 10.54 34.06
C SER A 87 -10.07 9.86 32.73
N GLN A 88 -10.48 8.60 32.61
CA GLN A 88 -10.31 7.83 31.39
C GLN A 88 -11.08 8.49 30.24
N LEU A 89 -10.38 8.82 29.17
CA LEU A 89 -10.97 9.38 27.96
C LEU A 89 -11.45 8.24 27.06
N ARG A 90 -12.71 8.34 26.60
CA ARG A 90 -13.35 7.35 25.73
C ARG A 90 -13.63 7.96 24.37
N ARG A 91 -13.34 7.22 23.30
CA ARG A 91 -13.60 7.66 21.93
C ARG A 91 -14.06 6.50 21.06
N GLN A 92 -15.00 6.77 20.17
CA GLN A 92 -15.40 5.80 19.15
C GLN A 92 -14.24 5.55 18.17
N PRO A 93 -13.99 4.30 17.76
CA PRO A 93 -13.00 4.00 16.74
C PRO A 93 -13.37 4.65 15.41
N LEU A 94 -12.37 5.12 14.67
CA LEU A 94 -12.53 5.71 13.33
C LEU A 94 -12.88 4.64 12.30
N SER A 95 -12.18 3.50 12.35
CA SER A 95 -12.39 2.38 11.45
C SER A 95 -11.79 1.10 12.03
N VAL A 96 -12.26 -0.02 11.51
CA VAL A 96 -11.76 -1.37 11.81
C VAL A 96 -11.54 -2.08 10.48
N ALA A 97 -10.35 -2.65 10.29
CA ALA A 97 -10.04 -3.45 9.12
C ALA A 97 -9.63 -4.85 9.56
N THR A 98 -10.24 -5.87 8.97
CA THR A 98 -9.99 -7.27 9.31
C THR A 98 -9.54 -8.03 8.06
N LEU A 99 -8.66 -9.01 8.22
CA LEU A 99 -8.36 -10.00 7.20
C LEU A 99 -8.75 -11.39 7.74
N PRO A 100 -9.33 -12.28 6.93
CA PRO A 100 -9.77 -13.60 7.38
C PRO A 100 -8.70 -14.43 8.12
N ASP A 101 -7.45 -14.33 7.68
CA ASP A 101 -6.29 -15.07 8.22
C ASP A 101 -5.16 -14.13 8.69
N GLY A 102 -5.49 -12.89 9.09
CA GLY A 102 -4.50 -11.87 9.46
C GLY A 102 -4.92 -10.98 10.63
N PRO A 103 -4.07 -10.00 11.00
CA PRO A 103 -4.32 -9.18 12.17
C PRO A 103 -5.45 -8.20 11.92
N SER A 104 -6.33 -8.04 12.90
CA SER A 104 -7.33 -6.97 12.89
C SER A 104 -6.66 -5.65 13.28
N LEU A 105 -6.91 -4.61 12.49
CA LEU A 105 -6.43 -3.26 12.71
C LEU A 105 -7.58 -2.39 13.20
N VAL A 106 -7.37 -1.69 14.33
CA VAL A 106 -8.33 -0.71 14.85
C VAL A 106 -7.70 0.67 14.82
N HIS A 107 -8.36 1.62 14.17
CA HIS A 107 -7.94 3.01 14.13
C HIS A 107 -8.69 3.80 15.21
N CYS A 108 -7.98 4.19 16.26
CA CYS A 108 -8.52 5.00 17.34
C CYS A 108 -8.21 6.50 17.10
N PRO A 109 -9.13 7.44 17.34
CA PRO A 109 -8.84 8.87 17.19
C PRO A 109 -7.70 9.30 18.11
N ALA A 110 -6.81 10.21 17.67
CA ALA A 110 -5.63 10.59 18.43
C ALA A 110 -5.95 10.93 19.91
N GLY A 111 -5.29 10.21 20.82
CA GLY A 111 -5.33 10.47 22.25
C GLY A 111 -4.24 11.47 22.70
N PRO A 112 -4.18 11.77 24.01
CA PRO A 112 -3.08 12.56 24.56
C PRO A 112 -1.72 11.89 24.31
N SER A 113 -0.68 12.68 24.09
CA SER A 113 0.65 12.17 23.76
C SER A 113 1.20 11.25 24.85
N ARG A 114 1.77 10.12 24.44
CA ARG A 114 2.40 9.10 25.32
C ARG A 114 1.47 8.44 26.34
N VAL A 115 0.15 8.54 26.15
CA VAL A 115 -0.82 7.84 27.00
C VAL A 115 -1.10 6.45 26.43
N ALA A 116 -1.14 5.45 27.31
CA ALA A 116 -1.49 4.09 26.93
C ALA A 116 -2.95 4.00 26.48
N VAL A 117 -3.19 3.15 25.49
CA VAL A 117 -4.50 2.94 24.86
C VAL A 117 -4.95 1.49 25.05
N SER A 118 -6.22 1.30 25.37
CA SER A 118 -6.90 0.00 25.39
C SER A 118 -8.26 0.08 24.67
N LEU A 119 -8.97 -1.03 24.62
CA LEU A 119 -10.34 -1.10 24.11
C LEU A 119 -11.31 -1.39 25.27
N SER A 120 -12.56 -0.93 25.16
CA SER A 120 -13.64 -1.24 26.10
C SER A 120 -14.19 -2.67 25.93
N LEU A 121 -13.27 -3.64 25.84
CA LEU A 121 -13.52 -5.06 25.64
C LEU A 121 -12.86 -5.85 26.78
N ALA A 122 -13.29 -7.09 27.01
CA ALA A 122 -12.72 -7.92 28.06
C ALA A 122 -11.21 -8.15 27.83
N GLN A 123 -10.43 -8.11 28.91
CA GLN A 123 -8.99 -8.43 28.92
C GLN A 123 -8.09 -7.55 28.04
N SER A 124 -8.57 -6.37 27.62
CA SER A 124 -7.75 -5.40 26.89
C SER A 124 -6.79 -4.65 27.82
N VAL A 125 -5.52 -5.06 27.81
CA VAL A 125 -4.45 -4.41 28.59
C VAL A 125 -4.00 -3.13 27.87
N PRO A 126 -3.87 -1.98 28.58
CA PRO A 126 -3.36 -0.75 27.97
C PRO A 126 -1.93 -0.89 27.42
N VAL A 127 -1.74 -0.45 26.17
CA VAL A 127 -0.44 -0.49 25.48
C VAL A 127 0.02 0.93 25.16
N ALA A 128 1.28 1.24 25.46
CA ALA A 128 1.89 2.52 25.09
C ALA A 128 2.17 2.56 23.58
N PRO A 129 1.68 3.57 22.84
CA PRO A 129 1.92 3.67 21.40
C PRO A 129 3.38 3.96 21.03
N LEU A 130 3.92 3.20 20.07
CA LEU A 130 5.19 3.49 19.41
C LEU A 130 5.02 4.61 18.37
N GLN A 131 6.05 5.40 18.13
CA GLN A 131 5.97 6.49 17.14
C GLN A 131 6.17 5.94 15.72
N TRP A 132 5.26 6.26 14.79
CA TRP A 132 5.28 5.76 13.42
C TRP A 132 6.54 6.16 12.63
N ASP A 133 7.09 7.33 12.90
CA ASP A 133 8.22 7.93 12.19
C ASP A 133 9.58 7.37 12.61
N ARG A 134 9.61 6.51 13.65
CA ARG A 134 10.80 5.82 14.17
C ARG A 134 10.47 4.40 14.55
N LEU A 135 10.13 3.58 13.55
CA LEU A 135 9.61 2.24 13.74
C LEU A 135 10.13 1.29 12.67
N VAL A 136 10.50 0.07 13.09
CA VAL A 136 10.63 -1.07 12.18
C VAL A 136 9.29 -1.80 12.14
N TYR A 137 8.62 -1.76 10.99
CA TYR A 137 7.20 -2.07 10.90
C TYR A 137 6.87 -3.41 10.22
N THR A 138 7.74 -3.92 9.35
CA THR A 138 7.61 -5.29 8.81
C THR A 138 8.95 -5.85 8.37
N ALA A 139 9.03 -7.18 8.21
CA ALA A 139 10.22 -7.84 7.71
C ALA A 139 9.89 -9.15 6.98
N LEU A 140 10.64 -9.41 5.91
CA LEU A 140 10.54 -10.64 5.10
C LEU A 140 11.85 -11.40 5.14
N ILE A 141 11.79 -12.73 5.16
CA ILE A 141 12.95 -13.60 5.00
C ILE A 141 12.99 -14.15 3.60
N ASP A 142 14.09 -13.81 2.93
CA ASP A 142 14.40 -14.25 1.58
C ASP A 142 15.22 -15.54 1.65
N SER A 143 14.57 -16.66 1.35
CA SER A 143 15.22 -17.98 1.34
C SER A 143 16.24 -18.14 0.20
N LYS A 144 16.22 -17.28 -0.81
CA LYS A 144 17.10 -17.35 -1.98
C LYS A 144 18.55 -17.05 -1.63
N ASP A 145 18.77 -16.09 -0.75
CA ASP A 145 20.10 -15.66 -0.29
C ASP A 145 20.25 -15.72 1.24
N ASN A 146 19.25 -16.27 1.96
CA ASN A 146 19.21 -16.35 3.41
C ASN A 146 19.37 -14.97 4.07
N SER A 147 18.70 -13.97 3.52
CA SER A 147 18.67 -12.62 4.06
C SER A 147 17.31 -12.27 4.66
N THR A 148 17.32 -11.30 5.56
CA THR A 148 16.11 -10.67 6.11
C THR A 148 16.03 -9.27 5.55
N VAL A 149 14.95 -8.98 4.82
CA VAL A 149 14.62 -7.64 4.32
C VAL A 149 13.72 -6.97 5.36
N VAL A 150 14.20 -5.89 5.96
CA VAL A 150 13.58 -5.17 7.07
C VAL A 150 13.14 -3.81 6.58
N PHE A 151 11.90 -3.44 6.91
CA PHE A 151 11.30 -2.17 6.50
C PHE A 151 11.18 -1.23 7.71
N ALA A 152 11.77 -0.05 7.62
CA ALA A 152 11.93 0.86 8.77
C ALA A 152 11.83 2.34 8.41
N LYS A 153 11.16 3.11 9.29
CA LYS A 153 11.11 4.58 9.30
C LYS A 153 12.17 5.18 10.24
N GLY A 154 12.50 6.45 10.04
CA GLY A 154 13.29 7.25 10.99
C GLY A 154 14.79 7.22 10.80
N MET A 155 15.27 6.70 9.66
CA MET A 155 16.70 6.57 9.34
C MET A 155 17.22 7.64 8.38
N ASN A 156 16.33 8.46 7.82
CA ASN A 156 16.62 9.61 6.95
C ASN A 156 17.62 9.32 5.81
N LEU A 157 17.50 8.14 5.19
CA LEU A 157 18.31 7.77 4.02
C LEU A 157 17.89 8.60 2.81
N ARG A 158 18.86 8.91 1.93
CA ARG A 158 18.60 9.71 0.73
C ARG A 158 17.75 8.93 -0.30
N PRO A 159 16.77 9.59 -0.96
CA PRO A 159 15.98 8.95 -2.01
C PRO A 159 16.87 8.44 -3.15
N GLY A 160 16.54 7.27 -3.70
CA GLY A 160 17.20 6.71 -4.89
C GLY A 160 18.68 6.34 -4.72
N ARG A 161 19.24 6.42 -3.50
CA ARG A 161 20.67 6.19 -3.24
C ARG A 161 20.88 5.14 -2.15
N LEU A 162 21.97 4.40 -2.28
CA LEU A 162 22.45 3.51 -1.22
C LEU A 162 22.95 4.35 -0.04
N GLY A 163 22.51 3.99 1.17
CA GLY A 163 23.15 4.37 2.41
C GLY A 163 24.44 3.58 2.65
N VAL A 164 25.14 3.89 3.75
CA VAL A 164 26.38 3.19 4.14
C VAL A 164 26.01 2.03 5.07
N PRO A 165 26.01 0.76 4.62
CA PRO A 165 25.46 -0.36 5.40
C PRO A 165 26.21 -0.62 6.71
N SER A 166 27.53 -0.37 6.73
CA SER A 166 28.39 -0.55 7.90
C SER A 166 28.03 0.33 9.10
N ARG A 167 27.21 1.37 8.91
CA ARG A 167 26.68 2.21 10.00
C ARG A 167 25.53 1.55 10.76
N TYR A 168 25.08 0.38 10.34
CA TYR A 168 23.90 -0.28 10.87
C TYR A 168 24.17 -1.76 11.18
N GLU A 169 23.35 -2.35 12.04
CA GLU A 169 23.22 -3.79 12.23
C GLU A 169 21.76 -4.16 12.45
N CYS A 170 21.38 -5.34 12.00
CA CYS A 170 20.13 -5.95 12.39
C CYS A 170 20.26 -6.56 13.79
N VAL A 171 19.22 -6.44 14.59
CA VAL A 171 19.11 -7.02 15.93
C VAL A 171 17.86 -7.89 15.98
N PHE A 172 18.02 -9.16 16.30
CA PHE A 172 16.93 -10.14 16.41
C PHE A 172 16.72 -10.50 17.88
N GLY A 173 15.49 -10.48 18.35
CA GLY A 173 15.18 -10.87 19.73
C GLY A 173 13.70 -10.73 20.06
N ARG A 174 13.32 -11.31 21.21
CA ARG A 174 11.97 -11.18 21.79
C ARG A 174 11.82 -9.92 22.65
N ASP A 175 12.94 -9.38 23.12
CA ASP A 175 13.02 -8.22 24.00
C ASP A 175 14.34 -7.47 23.77
N PHE A 176 14.28 -6.31 23.13
CA PHE A 176 15.45 -5.49 22.83
C PHE A 176 16.03 -4.76 24.05
N SER A 177 15.29 -4.73 25.18
CA SER A 177 15.80 -4.17 26.44
C SER A 177 16.82 -5.09 27.14
N LYS A 178 16.96 -6.35 26.68
CA LYS A 178 17.87 -7.36 27.23
C LYS A 178 18.98 -7.70 26.23
N PRO A 179 20.09 -6.93 26.19
CA PRO A 179 21.15 -7.08 25.17
C PRO A 179 21.80 -8.47 25.12
N LYS A 180 21.80 -9.23 26.22
CA LYS A 180 22.37 -10.59 26.26
C LYS A 180 21.50 -11.63 25.54
N LEU A 181 20.24 -11.31 25.26
CA LEU A 181 19.26 -12.21 24.66
C LEU A 181 18.97 -11.90 23.19
N VAL A 182 19.68 -10.93 22.60
CA VAL A 182 19.54 -10.57 21.19
C VAL A 182 20.68 -11.15 20.36
N VAL A 183 20.40 -11.43 19.09
CA VAL A 183 21.37 -11.86 18.09
C VAL A 183 21.54 -10.73 17.08
N THR A 184 22.77 -10.30 16.84
CA THR A 184 23.05 -9.23 15.88
C THR A 184 23.53 -9.81 14.56
N SER A 185 23.35 -9.04 13.48
CA SER A 185 23.75 -9.45 12.14
C SER A 185 24.13 -8.25 11.27
N PRO A 186 25.12 -8.37 10.37
CA PRO A 186 25.49 -7.28 9.47
C PRO A 186 24.36 -6.90 8.50
N VAL A 187 24.23 -5.60 8.25
CA VAL A 187 23.44 -5.05 7.13
C VAL A 187 24.28 -5.11 5.86
N VAL A 188 23.71 -5.69 4.81
CA VAL A 188 24.30 -5.85 3.48
C VAL A 188 23.97 -4.65 2.59
N SER A 189 22.73 -4.15 2.67
CA SER A 189 22.31 -2.94 1.95
C SER A 189 21.32 -2.15 2.78
N ALA A 190 21.36 -0.83 2.66
CA ALA A 190 20.40 0.10 3.26
C ALA A 190 20.02 1.14 2.21
N ALA A 191 18.74 1.29 1.89
CA ALA A 191 18.27 2.30 0.96
C ALA A 191 16.79 2.63 1.21
N GLN A 192 16.43 3.91 1.15
CA GLN A 192 15.06 4.36 1.44
C GLN A 192 14.60 3.85 2.82
N GLU A 193 13.57 3.02 2.88
CA GLU A 193 13.09 2.37 4.11
C GLU A 193 13.51 0.90 4.22
N ILE A 194 14.40 0.43 3.33
CA ILE A 194 14.68 -0.98 3.12
C ILE A 194 16.10 -1.31 3.58
N PHE A 195 16.22 -2.27 4.50
CA PHE A 195 17.47 -2.79 5.01
C PHE A 195 17.53 -4.29 4.71
N ARG A 196 18.57 -4.76 4.01
CA ARG A 196 18.81 -6.19 3.81
C ARG A 196 19.91 -6.64 4.75
N CYS A 197 19.64 -7.64 5.57
CA CYS A 197 20.56 -8.18 6.58
C CYS A 197 20.83 -9.66 6.31
N VAL A 198 21.99 -10.16 6.73
CA VAL A 198 22.21 -11.61 6.76
C VAL A 198 21.27 -12.23 7.81
N THR A 199 20.55 -13.31 7.50
CA THR A 199 19.70 -13.98 8.50
C THR A 199 20.54 -14.93 9.36
N PRO A 200 20.62 -14.75 10.68
CA PRO A 200 21.37 -15.66 11.53
C PRO A 200 20.83 -17.09 11.46
N VAL A 201 21.72 -18.09 11.53
CA VAL A 201 21.35 -19.52 11.46
C VAL A 201 20.33 -19.90 12.53
N ARG A 202 20.47 -19.36 13.75
CA ARG A 202 19.53 -19.60 14.86
C ARG A 202 18.12 -19.12 14.53
N ILE A 203 17.98 -17.96 13.88
CA ILE A 203 16.67 -17.40 13.47
C ILE A 203 16.05 -18.27 12.37
N ARG A 204 16.84 -18.70 11.38
CA ARG A 204 16.35 -19.63 10.34
C ARG A 204 15.86 -20.95 10.92
N ARG A 205 16.58 -21.50 11.91
CA ARG A 205 16.17 -22.75 12.59
C ARG A 205 14.89 -22.56 13.38
N TYR A 206 14.79 -21.49 14.17
CA TYR A 206 13.59 -21.14 14.93
C TYR A 206 12.36 -21.07 14.02
N LEU A 207 12.45 -20.31 12.92
CA LEU A 207 11.31 -20.13 12.02
C LEU A 207 10.92 -21.40 11.26
N ARG A 208 11.87 -22.27 10.91
CA ARG A 208 11.53 -23.59 10.34
C ARG A 208 10.74 -24.46 11.32
N MET A 209 11.00 -24.34 12.62
CA MET A 209 10.28 -25.10 13.64
C MET A 209 8.88 -24.53 13.89
N THR A 210 8.70 -23.21 13.82
CA THR A 210 7.38 -22.58 14.06
C THR A 210 6.46 -22.58 12.84
N THR A 211 7.00 -22.60 11.63
CA THR A 211 6.23 -22.61 10.36
C THR A 211 5.81 -24.01 9.90
N GLY A 212 6.34 -25.06 10.51
CA GLY A 212 6.28 -26.44 10.01
C GLY A 212 5.33 -27.39 10.75
N GLY A 213 4.56 -26.94 11.74
CA GLY A 213 3.67 -27.82 12.49
C GLY A 213 2.54 -27.09 13.18
N LYS A 214 1.36 -27.73 13.22
CA LYS A 214 0.22 -27.45 14.10
C LYS A 214 0.58 -27.63 15.59
N ASN A 215 1.75 -27.19 16.01
CA ASN A 215 2.12 -27.18 17.42
C ASN A 215 1.66 -25.84 17.98
N SER A 216 0.72 -25.94 18.92
CA SER A 216 0.36 -24.90 19.87
C SER A 216 1.63 -24.22 20.37
N VAL A 217 1.98 -23.08 19.75
CA VAL A 217 2.89 -22.13 20.38
C VAL A 217 2.14 -21.68 21.62
N ASN A 218 2.66 -21.99 22.81
CA ASN A 218 2.08 -21.49 24.06
C ASN A 218 1.72 -20.02 23.87
N ASN A 219 0.46 -19.68 24.15
CA ASN A 219 -0.10 -18.36 23.85
C ASN A 219 0.67 -17.20 24.52
N ASP A 220 1.52 -17.49 25.50
CA ASP A 220 2.30 -16.52 26.27
C ASP A 220 3.71 -16.22 25.73
N ASP A 221 4.19 -16.94 24.72
CA ASP A 221 5.58 -16.81 24.27
C ASP A 221 5.73 -15.64 23.27
N LYS A 222 6.45 -14.58 23.69
CA LYS A 222 6.66 -13.37 22.86
C LYS A 222 7.26 -13.73 21.49
N PRO A 223 6.76 -13.15 20.37
CA PRO A 223 7.26 -13.46 19.04
C PRO A 223 8.70 -12.97 18.87
N MET A 224 9.43 -13.63 17.97
CA MET A 224 10.74 -13.16 17.54
C MET A 224 10.58 -11.92 16.66
N LEU A 225 11.23 -10.82 17.04
CA LEU A 225 11.24 -9.57 16.28
C LEU A 225 12.60 -9.31 15.66
N VAL A 226 12.62 -8.46 14.63
CA VAL A 226 13.86 -7.87 14.08
C VAL A 226 13.79 -6.35 14.16
N SER A 227 14.90 -5.72 14.51
CA SER A 227 15.06 -4.28 14.50
C SER A 227 16.38 -3.87 13.85
N ILE A 228 16.56 -2.56 13.63
CA ILE A 228 17.78 -1.95 13.14
C ILE A 228 18.41 -1.12 14.27
N ARG A 229 19.72 -1.28 14.47
CA ARG A 229 20.53 -0.50 15.39
C ARG A 229 21.57 0.32 14.64
N THR A 230 21.70 1.60 15.01
CA THR A 230 22.78 2.47 14.53
C THR A 230 24.08 2.15 15.26
N LYS A 231 25.21 2.14 14.55
CA LYS A 231 26.54 1.94 15.12
C LYS A 231 27.24 3.28 15.35
N GLY A 232 28.07 3.35 16.39
CA GLY A 232 28.86 4.54 16.74
C GLY A 232 28.32 5.29 17.95
N ARG A 233 28.78 6.55 18.11
CA ARG A 233 28.37 7.42 19.23
C ARG A 233 26.87 7.72 19.12
N GLY A 234 26.10 7.41 20.17
CA GLY A 234 24.64 7.52 20.14
C GLY A 234 23.94 6.30 19.51
N SER A 235 24.57 5.13 19.51
CA SER A 235 23.96 3.85 19.10
C SER A 235 22.58 3.67 19.73
N SER A 236 21.55 3.51 18.89
CA SER A 236 20.17 3.29 19.31
C SER A 236 19.53 2.21 18.47
N THR A 237 18.81 1.30 19.12
CA THR A 237 17.95 0.33 18.44
C THR A 237 16.59 0.97 18.22
N LEU A 238 16.06 0.90 17.00
CA LEU A 238 14.70 1.36 16.73
C LEU A 238 13.67 0.48 17.48
N PRO A 239 12.56 1.05 17.96
CA PRO A 239 11.38 0.26 18.28
C PRO A 239 10.96 -0.59 17.08
N SER A 240 10.45 -1.79 17.35
CA SER A 240 10.04 -2.70 16.29
C SER A 240 8.80 -3.48 16.67
N ILE A 241 7.94 -3.64 15.68
CA ILE A 241 6.80 -4.56 15.65
C ILE A 241 6.99 -5.62 14.54
N ALA A 242 8.13 -5.59 13.86
CA ALA A 242 8.40 -6.42 12.69
C ALA A 242 8.75 -7.85 13.10
N GLN A 243 7.79 -8.75 12.88
CA GLN A 243 8.00 -10.18 12.92
C GLN A 243 8.56 -10.65 11.56
N PRO A 244 9.72 -11.33 11.51
CA PRO A 244 10.26 -11.83 10.26
C PRO A 244 9.40 -12.94 9.65
N GLU A 245 8.73 -12.64 8.55
CA GLU A 245 7.88 -13.59 7.83
C GLU A 245 8.66 -14.31 6.72
N PRO A 246 8.63 -15.66 6.64
CA PRO A 246 9.27 -16.36 5.54
C PRO A 246 8.51 -16.14 4.22
N LEU A 247 9.23 -15.73 3.18
CA LEU A 247 8.72 -15.81 1.83
C LEU A 247 8.52 -17.27 1.41
N PRO A 248 7.59 -17.56 0.47
CA PRO A 248 7.46 -18.89 -0.12
C PRO A 248 8.82 -19.46 -0.53
N ARG A 249 9.03 -20.76 -0.28
CA ARG A 249 10.33 -21.39 -0.54
C ARG A 249 10.67 -21.28 -2.02
N TYR A 250 11.86 -20.75 -2.31
CA TYR A 250 12.42 -20.76 -3.65
C TYR A 250 12.58 -22.20 -4.13
N ASN A 251 11.79 -22.61 -5.13
CA ASN A 251 11.89 -23.95 -5.71
C ASN A 251 12.70 -23.90 -7.02
N LYS A 252 13.95 -24.33 -6.95
CA LYS A 252 14.88 -24.40 -8.10
C LYS A 252 14.38 -25.29 -9.25
N HIS A 253 13.46 -26.21 -8.97
CA HIS A 253 12.95 -27.15 -9.98
C HIS A 253 11.81 -26.59 -10.82
N TRP A 254 11.23 -25.46 -10.41
CA TRP A 254 10.17 -24.80 -11.17
C TRP A 254 10.79 -23.99 -12.30
N ARG A 255 10.88 -24.62 -13.48
CA ARG A 255 11.39 -23.97 -14.69
C ARG A 255 10.51 -22.81 -15.18
N ARG A 256 9.22 -22.79 -14.79
CA ARG A 256 8.26 -21.75 -15.15
C ARG A 256 7.53 -21.25 -13.91
N LYS A 257 7.31 -19.93 -13.84
CA LYS A 257 6.48 -19.29 -12.81
C LYS A 257 5.01 -19.72 -12.99
N ALA A 258 4.23 -19.66 -11.92
CA ALA A 258 2.81 -20.00 -11.95
C ALA A 258 2.00 -19.04 -12.83
N HIS A 259 2.42 -17.78 -12.86
CA HIS A 259 1.77 -16.70 -13.60
C HIS A 259 2.78 -15.98 -14.50
N SER A 260 2.41 -15.72 -15.76
CA SER A 260 3.20 -14.91 -16.68
C SER A 260 3.15 -13.43 -16.30
N MET A 261 1.99 -12.95 -15.86
CA MET A 261 1.77 -11.56 -15.45
C MET A 261 0.99 -11.45 -14.15
N CYS A 262 1.52 -10.64 -13.25
CA CYS A 262 0.84 -10.17 -12.06
C CYS A 262 0.84 -8.65 -12.02
N VAL A 263 -0.05 -8.08 -11.23
CA VAL A 263 -0.07 -6.63 -10.98
C VAL A 263 0.00 -6.35 -9.49
N CYS A 264 0.78 -5.34 -9.14
CA CYS A 264 0.84 -4.76 -7.82
C CYS A 264 0.29 -3.33 -7.86
N THR A 265 -0.53 -2.98 -6.88
CA THR A 265 -1.06 -1.62 -6.73
C THR A 265 -1.13 -1.24 -5.26
N MET A 266 -1.11 0.06 -4.98
CA MET A 266 -1.36 0.62 -3.66
C MET A 266 -2.45 1.67 -3.78
N LEU A 267 -3.48 1.58 -2.94
CA LEU A 267 -4.63 2.46 -3.02
C LEU A 267 -5.10 2.89 -1.63
N ARG A 268 -5.84 4.00 -1.60
CA ARG A 268 -6.65 4.44 -0.47
C ARG A 268 -7.96 4.99 -1.02
N ASN A 269 -9.09 4.47 -0.55
CA ASN A 269 -10.43 4.94 -0.91
C ASN A 269 -10.71 4.97 -2.43
N GLN A 270 -10.40 3.87 -3.12
CA GLN A 270 -10.62 3.72 -4.57
C GLN A 270 -11.39 2.42 -4.92
N ALA A 271 -12.11 1.83 -3.96
CA ALA A 271 -12.83 0.56 -4.12
C ALA A 271 -13.80 0.57 -5.29
N ARG A 272 -14.44 1.73 -5.56
CA ARG A 272 -15.39 1.90 -6.69
C ARG A 272 -14.81 1.56 -8.06
N PHE A 273 -13.49 1.63 -8.24
CA PHE A 273 -12.82 1.37 -9.51
C PHE A 273 -12.27 -0.07 -9.61
N LEU A 274 -12.22 -0.82 -8.50
CA LEU A 274 -11.62 -2.15 -8.45
C LEU A 274 -12.29 -3.15 -9.39
N ARG A 275 -13.62 -3.14 -9.43
CA ARG A 275 -14.38 -4.12 -10.21
C ARG A 275 -14.07 -4.01 -11.71
N GLU A 276 -14.21 -2.81 -12.28
CA GLU A 276 -13.84 -2.54 -13.68
C GLU A 276 -12.37 -2.88 -13.92
N TRP A 277 -11.46 -2.40 -13.06
CA TRP A 277 -10.03 -2.55 -13.26
C TRP A 277 -9.56 -4.01 -13.21
N ILE A 278 -10.04 -4.82 -12.26
CA ILE A 278 -9.71 -6.25 -12.16
C ILE A 278 -10.30 -7.02 -13.33
N ILE A 279 -11.58 -6.82 -13.67
CA ILE A 279 -12.24 -7.53 -14.77
C ILE A 279 -11.56 -7.22 -16.10
N TYR A 280 -11.27 -5.95 -16.35
CA TYR A 280 -10.55 -5.51 -17.54
C TYR A 280 -9.18 -6.20 -17.65
N HIS A 281 -8.34 -6.06 -16.62
CA HIS A 281 -6.99 -6.61 -16.63
C HIS A 281 -6.96 -8.14 -16.70
N SER A 282 -7.95 -8.81 -16.10
CA SER A 282 -8.11 -10.26 -16.17
C SER A 282 -8.33 -10.71 -17.62
N ARG A 283 -9.26 -10.08 -18.33
CA ARG A 283 -9.58 -10.39 -19.72
C ARG A 283 -8.43 -10.17 -20.70
N ILE A 284 -7.56 -9.18 -20.45
CA ILE A 284 -6.36 -8.96 -21.28
C ILE A 284 -5.17 -9.84 -20.89
N GLY A 285 -5.28 -10.62 -19.80
CA GLY A 285 -4.33 -11.68 -19.45
C GLY A 285 -3.50 -11.47 -18.19
N VAL A 286 -3.85 -10.52 -17.31
CA VAL A 286 -3.31 -10.47 -15.94
C VAL A 286 -3.92 -11.63 -15.13
N GLN A 287 -3.09 -12.32 -14.35
CA GLN A 287 -3.50 -13.57 -13.71
C GLN A 287 -3.56 -13.49 -12.18
N ARG A 288 -2.95 -12.48 -11.57
CA ARG A 288 -2.90 -12.31 -10.11
C ARG A 288 -2.69 -10.86 -9.71
N TRP A 289 -3.34 -10.46 -8.62
CA TRP A 289 -3.30 -9.10 -8.09
C TRP A 289 -2.79 -9.08 -6.66
N PHE A 290 -1.91 -8.13 -6.37
CA PHE A 290 -1.43 -7.79 -5.05
C PHE A 290 -1.90 -6.37 -4.73
N ILE A 291 -2.91 -6.24 -3.87
CA ILE A 291 -3.52 -4.95 -3.50
C ILE A 291 -2.98 -4.54 -2.14
N TYR A 292 -2.25 -3.42 -2.10
CA TYR A 292 -1.80 -2.79 -0.86
C TYR A 292 -2.80 -1.73 -0.46
N ASP A 293 -3.56 -2.02 0.57
CA ASP A 293 -4.61 -1.14 1.07
C ASP A 293 -4.04 -0.21 2.15
N ASN A 294 -3.97 1.08 1.83
CA ASN A 294 -3.44 2.12 2.72
C ASN A 294 -4.56 2.79 3.50
N ASN A 295 -5.22 2.01 4.37
CA ASN A 295 -6.29 2.45 5.27
C ASN A 295 -7.55 2.92 4.54
N SER A 296 -8.07 2.11 3.62
CA SER A 296 -9.35 2.40 2.97
C SER A 296 -10.54 2.18 3.91
N ASP A 297 -11.55 3.04 3.80
CA ASP A 297 -12.82 2.98 4.53
C ASP A 297 -14.06 3.04 3.59
N ASP A 298 -13.84 2.82 2.29
CA ASP A 298 -14.85 2.96 1.23
C ASP A 298 -15.49 1.63 0.78
N GLY A 299 -15.46 0.62 1.64
CA GLY A 299 -16.09 -0.67 1.39
C GLY A 299 -15.31 -1.60 0.45
N ILE A 300 -13.98 -1.50 0.45
CA ILE A 300 -13.10 -2.35 -0.40
C ILE A 300 -13.31 -3.85 -0.15
N GLU A 301 -13.57 -4.25 1.08
CA GLU A 301 -13.75 -5.65 1.44
C GLU A 301 -15.02 -6.22 0.84
N GLU A 302 -16.11 -5.47 0.90
CA GLU A 302 -17.40 -5.79 0.30
C GLU A 302 -17.27 -5.92 -1.22
N VAL A 303 -16.56 -4.98 -1.86
CA VAL A 303 -16.30 -5.06 -3.31
C VAL A 303 -15.53 -6.35 -3.64
N LEU A 304 -14.45 -6.65 -2.94
CA LEU A 304 -13.65 -7.85 -3.18
C LEU A 304 -14.43 -9.14 -2.90
N ASN A 305 -15.26 -9.17 -1.86
CA ASN A 305 -16.10 -10.31 -1.49
C ASN A 305 -17.22 -10.58 -2.52
N THR A 306 -17.65 -9.58 -3.28
CA THR A 306 -18.61 -9.78 -4.39
C THR A 306 -17.97 -10.37 -5.65
N MET A 307 -16.63 -10.45 -5.71
CA MET A 307 -15.92 -10.99 -6.87
C MET A 307 -15.74 -12.51 -6.76
N ASP A 308 -15.86 -13.21 -7.88
CA ASP A 308 -15.65 -14.66 -7.95
C ASP A 308 -14.18 -15.03 -7.69
N SER A 309 -13.90 -15.51 -6.48
CA SER A 309 -12.55 -15.90 -6.04
C SER A 309 -11.96 -17.08 -6.83
N SER A 310 -12.78 -17.86 -7.54
CA SER A 310 -12.31 -18.91 -8.46
C SER A 310 -11.75 -18.35 -9.76
N ARG A 311 -12.17 -17.13 -10.14
CA ARG A 311 -11.73 -16.44 -11.37
C ARG A 311 -10.67 -15.40 -11.11
N TYR A 312 -10.73 -14.69 -9.99
CA TYR A 312 -9.86 -13.56 -9.69
C TYR A 312 -8.95 -13.89 -8.50
N ASN A 313 -7.67 -14.11 -8.78
CA ASN A 313 -6.66 -14.37 -7.75
C ASN A 313 -6.14 -13.05 -7.15
N VAL A 314 -6.89 -12.52 -6.18
CA VAL A 314 -6.57 -11.26 -5.51
C VAL A 314 -6.03 -11.54 -4.11
N THR A 315 -4.91 -10.92 -3.76
CA THR A 315 -4.39 -10.90 -2.39
C THR A 315 -4.35 -9.46 -1.90
N ARG A 316 -5.11 -9.16 -0.83
CA ARG A 316 -5.11 -7.87 -0.13
C ARG A 316 -4.07 -7.89 1.00
N TYR A 317 -3.25 -6.86 1.09
CA TYR A 317 -2.32 -6.60 2.18
C TYR A 317 -2.71 -5.28 2.84
N LEU A 318 -3.00 -5.30 4.14
CA LEU A 318 -3.15 -4.07 4.91
C LEU A 318 -1.77 -3.41 5.01
N TRP A 319 -1.67 -2.16 4.56
CA TRP A 319 -0.41 -1.40 4.51
C TRP A 319 -0.61 -0.02 5.15
N PRO A 320 -0.78 0.07 6.48
CA PRO A 320 -1.22 1.28 7.16
C PRO A 320 -0.11 2.35 7.32
N TRP A 321 1.03 2.17 6.66
CA TRP A 321 2.23 2.97 6.88
C TRP A 321 2.21 4.25 6.04
N MET A 322 2.38 5.40 6.70
CA MET A 322 2.38 6.71 6.05
C MET A 322 3.54 6.86 5.06
N LYS A 323 3.28 7.46 3.89
CA LYS A 323 4.31 7.88 2.92
C LYS A 323 5.30 6.73 2.63
N SER A 324 4.82 5.56 2.23
CA SER A 324 5.62 4.31 2.18
C SER A 324 5.39 3.49 0.92
N GLN A 325 4.96 4.12 -0.18
CA GLN A 325 4.62 3.45 -1.43
C GLN A 325 5.79 2.61 -1.98
N GLU A 326 6.99 3.18 -2.01
CA GLU A 326 8.21 2.52 -2.51
C GLU A 326 8.56 1.28 -1.68
N ALA A 327 8.32 1.32 -0.36
CA ALA A 327 8.49 0.18 0.53
C ALA A 327 7.42 -0.90 0.28
N GLY A 328 6.16 -0.49 0.09
CA GLY A 328 5.06 -1.41 -0.24
C GLY A 328 5.29 -2.13 -1.57
N PHE A 329 5.76 -1.41 -2.60
CA PHE A 329 6.10 -2.00 -3.89
C PHE A 329 7.33 -2.92 -3.81
N ALA A 330 8.34 -2.61 -3.00
CA ALA A 330 9.46 -3.52 -2.75
C ALA A 330 9.01 -4.80 -2.00
N HIS A 331 8.15 -4.66 -0.99
CA HIS A 331 7.53 -5.79 -0.27
C HIS A 331 6.72 -6.66 -1.25
N CYS A 332 5.96 -6.03 -2.15
CA CYS A 332 5.20 -6.70 -3.20
C CYS A 332 6.06 -7.46 -4.20
N ALA A 333 7.13 -6.83 -4.70
CA ALA A 333 8.07 -7.44 -5.64
C ALA A 333 8.66 -8.73 -5.07
N LEU A 334 9.01 -8.72 -3.78
CA LEU A 334 9.53 -9.90 -3.08
C LEU A 334 8.50 -11.03 -2.96
N ARG A 335 7.24 -10.70 -2.63
CA ARG A 335 6.15 -11.70 -2.51
C ARG A 335 5.73 -12.28 -3.86
N ALA A 336 5.70 -11.46 -4.90
CA ALA A 336 5.34 -11.87 -6.25
C ALA A 336 6.44 -12.70 -6.93
N ARG A 337 7.71 -12.56 -6.51
CA ARG A 337 8.86 -13.14 -7.21
C ARG A 337 8.77 -14.63 -7.46
N GLU A 338 8.24 -15.41 -6.52
CA GLU A 338 8.21 -16.87 -6.67
C GLU A 338 7.08 -17.36 -7.59
N SER A 339 5.99 -16.60 -7.72
CA SER A 339 4.81 -17.00 -8.48
C SER A 339 4.63 -16.27 -9.81
N CYS A 340 5.27 -15.12 -10.01
CA CYS A 340 5.07 -14.24 -11.15
C CYS A 340 6.36 -14.05 -11.97
N GLU A 341 6.28 -14.20 -13.29
CA GLU A 341 7.40 -13.91 -14.20
C GLU A 341 7.57 -12.40 -14.39
N TRP A 342 6.48 -11.72 -14.71
CA TRP A 342 6.41 -10.27 -14.84
C TRP A 342 5.44 -9.68 -13.83
N VAL A 343 5.79 -8.51 -13.29
CA VAL A 343 4.96 -7.75 -12.35
C VAL A 343 4.85 -6.31 -12.85
N GLY A 344 3.63 -5.90 -13.16
CA GLY A 344 3.30 -4.49 -13.41
C GLY A 344 3.01 -3.76 -12.12
N PHE A 345 3.58 -2.57 -11.95
CA PHE A 345 3.22 -1.65 -10.86
C PHE A 345 2.27 -0.60 -11.44
N ILE A 346 0.97 -0.88 -11.39
CA ILE A 346 -0.07 -0.18 -12.14
C ILE A 346 -1.09 0.37 -11.15
N ASP A 347 -1.39 1.66 -11.24
CA ASP A 347 -2.36 2.31 -10.36
C ASP A 347 -3.80 1.92 -10.76
N ILE A 348 -4.75 2.11 -9.83
CA ILE A 348 -6.14 1.68 -10.03
C ILE A 348 -6.88 2.44 -11.14
N ASP A 349 -6.39 3.63 -11.48
CA ASP A 349 -6.86 4.48 -12.57
C ASP A 349 -6.03 4.29 -13.86
N GLU A 350 -5.22 3.22 -13.95
CA GLU A 350 -4.36 2.94 -15.10
C GLU A 350 -4.74 1.64 -15.82
N PHE A 351 -4.88 1.72 -17.15
CA PHE A 351 -5.34 0.63 -17.99
C PHE A 351 -4.37 0.36 -19.14
N LEU A 352 -3.85 -0.88 -19.22
CA LEU A 352 -3.04 -1.32 -20.35
C LEU A 352 -3.88 -1.37 -21.63
N HIS A 353 -3.39 -0.77 -22.71
CA HIS A 353 -4.05 -0.75 -24.01
C HIS A 353 -3.08 -1.19 -25.12
N PHE A 354 -3.60 -1.91 -26.13
CA PHE A 354 -2.82 -2.53 -27.20
C PHE A 354 -3.37 -2.11 -28.58
N PRO A 355 -2.96 -0.94 -29.12
CA PRO A 355 -3.51 -0.41 -30.36
C PRO A 355 -3.21 -1.25 -31.61
N GLY A 356 -2.08 -1.97 -31.62
CA GLY A 356 -1.53 -2.62 -32.80
C GLY A 356 -1.98 -4.06 -33.02
N ASN A 357 -3.09 -4.49 -32.42
CA ASN A 357 -3.59 -5.87 -32.43
C ASN A 357 -2.67 -6.92 -31.75
N GLN A 358 -1.68 -6.49 -30.95
CA GLN A 358 -0.94 -7.41 -30.08
C GLN A 358 -1.75 -7.71 -28.82
N THR A 359 -1.54 -8.88 -28.22
CA THR A 359 -2.01 -9.16 -26.86
C THR A 359 -0.89 -8.95 -25.84
N LEU A 360 -1.26 -8.81 -24.57
CA LEU A 360 -0.30 -8.81 -23.47
C LEU A 360 0.63 -10.03 -23.53
N GLN A 361 0.08 -11.21 -23.85
CA GLN A 361 0.87 -12.44 -23.91
C GLN A 361 1.87 -12.46 -25.07
N ASP A 362 1.55 -11.83 -26.21
CA ASP A 362 2.49 -11.69 -27.32
C ASP A 362 3.68 -10.82 -26.92
N VAL A 363 3.40 -9.70 -26.25
CA VAL A 363 4.44 -8.80 -25.72
C VAL A 363 5.31 -9.54 -24.72
N LEU A 364 4.71 -10.17 -23.71
CA LEU A 364 5.47 -10.87 -22.66
C LEU A 364 6.31 -12.00 -23.23
N ARG A 365 5.76 -12.86 -24.11
CA ARG A 365 6.48 -13.98 -24.73
C ARG A 365 7.71 -13.52 -25.51
N ASN A 366 7.58 -12.44 -26.30
CA ASN A 366 8.69 -11.88 -27.08
C ASN A 366 9.86 -11.43 -26.20
N TYR A 367 9.57 -10.93 -24.98
CA TYR A 367 10.62 -10.50 -24.07
C TYR A 367 11.08 -11.59 -23.12
N SER A 368 10.22 -12.53 -22.71
CA SER A 368 10.54 -13.67 -21.85
C SER A 368 11.74 -14.47 -22.35
N VAL A 369 11.84 -14.68 -23.66
CA VAL A 369 12.98 -15.38 -24.30
C VAL A 369 14.30 -14.60 -24.26
N LYS A 370 14.29 -13.31 -23.88
CA LYS A 370 15.47 -12.45 -23.78
C LYS A 370 15.90 -12.34 -22.31
N PRO A 371 16.89 -13.14 -21.85
CA PRO A 371 17.20 -13.28 -20.42
C PRO A 371 17.79 -12.02 -19.78
N ARG A 372 18.35 -11.09 -20.57
CA ARG A 372 18.91 -9.82 -20.09
C ARG A 372 17.87 -8.70 -19.96
N ILE A 373 16.63 -8.90 -20.41
CA ILE A 373 15.58 -7.88 -20.28
C ILE A 373 14.84 -8.07 -18.96
N GLY A 374 15.04 -7.12 -18.05
CA GLY A 374 14.44 -7.11 -16.71
C GLY A 374 13.27 -6.15 -16.54
N GLU A 375 13.07 -5.23 -17.48
CA GLU A 375 12.06 -4.17 -17.38
C GLU A 375 11.51 -3.84 -18.78
N LEU A 376 10.19 -3.78 -18.90
CA LEU A 376 9.47 -3.22 -20.05
C LEU A 376 8.91 -1.86 -19.63
N ARG A 377 9.28 -0.82 -20.35
CA ARG A 377 8.81 0.54 -20.13
C ARG A 377 7.79 0.89 -21.19
N THR A 378 6.64 1.37 -20.78
CA THR A 378 5.55 1.73 -21.69
C THR A 378 5.14 3.18 -21.50
N ALA A 379 4.73 3.84 -22.58
CA ALA A 379 4.25 5.21 -22.50
C ALA A 379 2.93 5.26 -21.72
N CYS A 380 2.70 6.37 -21.02
CA CYS A 380 1.50 6.60 -20.25
C CYS A 380 0.85 7.91 -20.72
N HIS A 381 -0.43 7.88 -21.04
CA HIS A 381 -1.19 9.05 -21.48
C HIS A 381 -2.21 9.44 -20.42
N SER A 382 -2.22 10.71 -20.01
CA SER A 382 -3.14 11.20 -18.98
C SER A 382 -4.45 11.70 -19.56
N PHE A 383 -5.55 11.07 -19.11
CA PHE A 383 -6.91 11.41 -19.49
C PHE A 383 -7.52 12.44 -18.54
N GLY A 384 -8.32 13.32 -19.13
CA GLY A 384 -9.09 14.37 -18.49
C GLY A 384 -10.57 14.04 -18.29
N PRO A 385 -11.35 14.96 -17.68
CA PRO A 385 -12.75 14.72 -17.36
C PRO A 385 -13.65 14.56 -18.58
N SER A 386 -13.18 14.91 -19.78
CA SER A 386 -13.87 14.65 -21.05
C SER A 386 -15.27 15.26 -21.11
N GLY A 387 -15.42 16.48 -20.59
CA GLY A 387 -16.69 17.21 -20.51
C GLY A 387 -17.63 16.73 -19.42
N ARG A 388 -17.21 15.79 -18.55
CA ARG A 388 -18.06 15.20 -17.52
C ARG A 388 -18.01 16.01 -16.22
N THR A 389 -19.16 16.10 -15.56
CA THR A 389 -19.32 16.68 -14.21
C THR A 389 -19.68 15.62 -13.16
N LYS A 390 -20.00 14.40 -13.58
CA LYS A 390 -20.34 13.26 -12.71
C LYS A 390 -19.57 12.02 -13.14
N ILE A 391 -19.30 11.13 -12.19
CA ILE A 391 -18.67 9.84 -12.47
C ILE A 391 -19.45 9.09 -13.58
N PRO A 392 -18.77 8.60 -14.63
CA PRO A 392 -19.42 7.86 -15.70
C PRO A 392 -20.00 6.52 -15.20
N LYS A 393 -21.30 6.32 -15.41
CA LYS A 393 -22.01 5.08 -14.99
C LYS A 393 -21.50 3.81 -15.67
N LYS A 394 -20.92 3.92 -16.87
CA LYS A 394 -20.39 2.79 -17.66
C LYS A 394 -18.91 2.49 -17.38
N GLY A 395 -18.33 3.12 -16.36
CA GLY A 395 -16.92 2.95 -16.00
C GLY A 395 -16.00 4.01 -16.61
N VAL A 396 -14.77 4.06 -16.09
CA VAL A 396 -13.76 5.07 -16.44
C VAL A 396 -13.30 4.92 -17.88
N THR A 397 -13.16 3.68 -18.36
CA THR A 397 -12.61 3.39 -19.69
C THR A 397 -13.50 3.85 -20.83
N THR A 398 -14.82 3.85 -20.62
CA THR A 398 -15.81 4.28 -21.62
C THR A 398 -16.28 5.73 -21.41
N GLY A 399 -16.09 6.26 -20.21
CA GLY A 399 -16.59 7.55 -19.78
C GLY A 399 -15.66 8.73 -20.08
N TYR A 400 -14.35 8.49 -20.03
CA TYR A 400 -13.31 9.48 -20.28
C TYR A 400 -12.58 9.13 -21.59
N THR A 401 -12.64 10.03 -22.56
CA THR A 401 -12.17 9.81 -23.94
C THR A 401 -11.38 11.00 -24.48
N CYS A 402 -10.88 11.85 -23.58
CA CYS A 402 -10.05 12.98 -23.93
C CYS A 402 -8.83 13.02 -23.04
N ARG A 403 -7.67 13.33 -23.63
CA ARG A 403 -6.37 13.28 -22.94
C ARG A 403 -5.46 14.42 -23.37
N LEU A 404 -4.37 14.57 -22.62
CA LEU A 404 -3.21 15.36 -23.04
C LEU A 404 -2.53 14.70 -24.25
N ALA A 405 -1.97 15.52 -25.14
CA ALA A 405 -1.29 15.07 -26.35
C ALA A 405 0.05 14.40 -26.03
N ALA A 406 0.81 15.02 -25.12
CA ALA A 406 2.11 14.52 -24.70
C ALA A 406 1.96 13.38 -23.67
N PRO A 407 2.69 12.26 -23.84
CA PRO A 407 2.73 11.22 -22.82
C PRO A 407 3.43 11.72 -21.56
N GLU A 408 3.02 11.19 -20.41
CA GLU A 408 3.69 11.34 -19.12
C GLU A 408 4.94 10.45 -19.00
N ARG A 409 5.49 10.34 -17.78
CA ARG A 409 6.55 9.38 -17.45
C ARG A 409 6.09 7.97 -17.84
N HIS A 410 7.05 7.16 -18.30
CA HIS A 410 6.81 5.77 -18.61
C HIS A 410 6.42 5.00 -17.33
N LYS A 411 5.66 3.92 -17.50
CA LYS A 411 5.33 2.96 -16.43
C LYS A 411 6.06 1.64 -16.72
N SER A 412 6.31 0.83 -15.69
CA SER A 412 7.15 -0.36 -15.84
C SER A 412 6.45 -1.66 -15.48
N ILE A 413 6.80 -2.68 -16.26
CA ILE A 413 6.55 -4.08 -15.98
C ILE A 413 7.91 -4.74 -15.81
N VAL A 414 8.20 -5.27 -14.62
CA VAL A 414 9.53 -5.78 -14.28
C VAL A 414 9.52 -7.28 -14.05
N ARG A 415 10.66 -7.93 -14.25
CA ARG A 415 10.90 -9.26 -13.69
C ARG A 415 11.41 -9.12 -12.26
N PRO A 416 10.71 -9.65 -11.24
CA PRO A 416 11.18 -9.54 -9.86
C PRO A 416 12.58 -10.15 -9.65
N ASP A 417 12.93 -11.19 -10.41
CA ASP A 417 14.26 -11.81 -10.36
C ASP A 417 15.40 -10.92 -10.92
N ALA A 418 15.06 -9.90 -11.70
CA ALA A 418 16.01 -8.94 -12.30
C ALA A 418 16.30 -7.73 -11.41
N LEU A 419 15.56 -7.54 -10.31
CA LEU A 419 15.65 -6.35 -9.46
C LEU A 419 16.93 -6.35 -8.62
N ASN A 420 17.53 -5.17 -8.45
CA ASN A 420 18.68 -5.00 -7.58
C ASN A 420 18.35 -5.46 -6.14
N PRO A 421 19.24 -6.16 -5.42
CA PRO A 421 18.99 -6.60 -4.04
C PRO A 421 18.64 -5.49 -3.05
N SER A 422 19.04 -4.23 -3.33
CA SER A 422 18.66 -3.06 -2.52
C SER A 422 17.20 -2.65 -2.68
N LEU A 423 16.53 -3.10 -3.76
CA LEU A 423 15.13 -2.80 -4.09
C LEU A 423 14.82 -1.29 -4.21
N ILE A 424 15.84 -0.47 -4.47
CA ILE A 424 15.65 0.95 -4.75
C ILE A 424 14.65 1.11 -5.89
N ASN A 425 13.64 1.92 -5.67
CA ASN A 425 12.66 2.26 -6.69
C ASN A 425 12.20 3.71 -6.60
N VAL A 426 11.74 4.21 -7.74
CA VAL A 426 11.07 5.51 -7.89
C VAL A 426 9.64 5.20 -8.31
N VAL A 427 8.87 4.68 -7.35
CA VAL A 427 7.48 4.21 -7.50
C VAL A 427 7.36 3.10 -8.55
N HIS A 428 7.21 3.44 -9.83
CA HIS A 428 7.00 2.46 -10.91
C HIS A 428 8.30 2.00 -11.57
N HIS A 429 9.48 2.49 -11.16
CA HIS A 429 10.78 2.07 -11.72
C HIS A 429 11.67 1.50 -10.64
N PHE A 430 12.14 0.27 -10.83
CA PHE A 430 13.12 -0.35 -9.95
C PHE A 430 14.52 -0.26 -10.55
N HIS A 431 15.52 -0.10 -9.69
CA HIS A 431 16.89 -0.36 -10.09
C HIS A 431 17.05 -1.85 -10.42
N LEU A 432 17.63 -2.15 -11.58
CA LEU A 432 17.91 -3.51 -12.01
C LEU A 432 19.29 -3.98 -11.50
N LYS A 433 19.50 -5.29 -11.49
CA LYS A 433 20.83 -5.88 -11.28
C LYS A 433 21.77 -5.50 -12.40
N GLU A 434 23.06 -5.55 -12.11
CA GLU A 434 24.10 -5.39 -13.13
C GLU A 434 23.90 -6.39 -14.29
N GLY A 435 24.11 -5.91 -15.51
CA GLY A 435 23.92 -6.68 -16.75
C GLY A 435 22.47 -6.81 -17.24
N MET A 436 21.48 -6.48 -16.40
CA MET A 436 20.07 -6.42 -16.81
C MET A 436 19.74 -5.08 -17.48
N LYS A 437 18.83 -5.13 -18.45
CA LYS A 437 18.45 -3.98 -19.28
C LYS A 437 16.94 -3.78 -19.26
N TYR A 438 16.54 -2.54 -19.50
CA TYR A 438 15.16 -2.20 -19.85
C TYR A 438 15.00 -2.10 -21.35
N VAL A 439 13.75 -2.17 -21.83
CA VAL A 439 13.36 -1.85 -23.20
C VAL A 439 12.15 -0.94 -23.19
N ASN A 440 12.13 0.06 -24.07
CA ASN A 440 10.95 0.88 -24.28
C ASN A 440 10.06 0.20 -25.31
N ILE A 441 8.80 -0.08 -24.93
CA ILE A 441 7.79 -0.64 -25.81
C ILE A 441 7.21 0.48 -26.66
N GLY A 442 7.08 0.24 -27.96
CA GLY A 442 6.46 1.20 -28.87
C GLY A 442 4.98 1.40 -28.52
N GLN A 443 4.51 2.65 -28.58
CA GLN A 443 3.12 3.02 -28.24
C GLN A 443 2.08 2.26 -29.09
N GLY A 444 2.41 1.94 -30.34
CA GLY A 444 1.55 1.12 -31.19
C GLY A 444 1.40 -0.32 -30.69
N MET A 445 2.34 -0.85 -29.89
CA MET A 445 2.25 -2.21 -29.35
C MET A 445 1.53 -2.25 -28.01
N MET A 446 1.92 -1.35 -27.10
CA MET A 446 1.38 -1.28 -25.75
C MET A 446 1.57 0.13 -25.20
N LEU A 447 0.56 0.63 -24.51
CA LEU A 447 0.59 1.88 -23.76
C LEU A 447 -0.28 1.76 -22.50
N ILE A 448 -0.20 2.73 -21.61
CA ILE A 448 -1.11 2.86 -20.47
C ILE A 448 -1.96 4.11 -20.64
N ASN A 449 -3.27 3.95 -20.50
CA ASN A 449 -4.19 5.06 -20.32
C ASN A 449 -4.34 5.30 -18.81
N HIS A 450 -3.93 6.48 -18.35
CA HIS A 450 -4.00 6.89 -16.96
C HIS A 450 -5.12 7.92 -16.80
N TYR A 451 -6.21 7.51 -16.17
CA TYR A 451 -7.37 8.33 -15.87
C TYR A 451 -7.10 9.23 -14.65
N LYS A 452 -6.04 10.04 -14.79
CA LYS A 452 -5.45 10.86 -13.73
C LYS A 452 -6.38 11.98 -13.27
N TYR A 453 -7.02 12.66 -14.23
CA TYR A 453 -7.85 13.85 -14.01
C TYR A 453 -9.31 13.51 -14.25
N GLN A 454 -9.91 12.73 -13.36
CA GLN A 454 -11.34 12.40 -13.39
C GLN A 454 -12.21 13.62 -13.01
N VAL A 455 -13.52 13.43 -12.94
CA VAL A 455 -14.43 14.45 -12.40
C VAL A 455 -14.00 14.95 -11.02
N TRP A 456 -14.32 16.20 -10.71
CA TRP A 456 -13.78 16.90 -9.54
C TRP A 456 -14.01 16.16 -8.22
N GLU A 457 -15.20 15.57 -8.04
CA GLU A 457 -15.55 14.81 -6.84
C GLU A 457 -14.62 13.62 -6.56
N VAL A 458 -14.01 13.03 -7.60
CA VAL A 458 -12.99 11.97 -7.46
C VAL A 458 -11.60 12.58 -7.34
N PHE A 459 -11.31 13.60 -8.15
CA PHE A 459 -9.98 14.20 -8.17
C PHE A 459 -9.62 14.88 -6.84
N LYS A 460 -10.60 15.52 -6.18
CA LYS A 460 -10.38 16.21 -4.90
C LYS A 460 -9.86 15.29 -3.79
N ASP A 461 -10.19 13.99 -3.84
CA ASP A 461 -9.70 13.01 -2.86
C ASP A 461 -8.16 12.87 -2.93
N LYS A 462 -7.55 13.19 -4.07
CA LYS A 462 -6.08 13.23 -4.23
C LYS A 462 -5.41 14.37 -3.45
N PHE A 463 -6.15 15.39 -3.00
CA PHE A 463 -5.61 16.48 -2.16
C PHE A 463 -5.33 16.02 -0.73
N SER A 464 -5.97 14.93 -0.28
CA SER A 464 -5.79 14.33 1.03
C SER A 464 -5.02 13.01 0.92
N GLY A 465 -3.82 12.95 1.49
CA GLY A 465 -3.16 11.67 1.76
C GLY A 465 -2.46 11.02 0.57
N ARG A 466 -1.49 11.70 -0.06
CA ARG A 466 -0.59 11.02 -1.02
C ARG A 466 0.22 9.95 -0.31
N VAL A 467 0.29 8.77 -0.92
CA VAL A 467 1.00 7.60 -0.38
C VAL A 467 2.50 7.54 -0.75
N ALA A 468 2.90 8.20 -1.83
CA ALA A 468 4.29 8.25 -2.29
C ALA A 468 5.21 8.91 -1.25
N THR A 469 6.38 8.32 -0.98
CA THR A 469 7.26 8.75 0.11
C THR A 469 7.82 10.15 -0.10
N TYR A 470 8.20 10.45 -1.35
CA TYR A 470 8.97 11.66 -1.70
C TYR A 470 8.17 12.70 -2.47
N VAL A 471 6.83 12.57 -2.48
CA VAL A 471 5.96 13.53 -3.16
C VAL A 471 5.20 14.33 -2.11
N ALA A 472 5.41 15.66 -2.15
CA ALA A 472 4.73 16.60 -1.28
C ALA A 472 3.21 16.50 -1.43
N ASP A 473 2.51 16.74 -0.32
CA ASP A 473 1.06 16.85 -0.36
C ASP A 473 0.65 18.09 -1.14
N TRP A 474 -0.53 18.05 -1.76
CA TRP A 474 -1.02 19.16 -2.58
C TRP A 474 -1.23 20.45 -1.80
N GLN A 475 -1.43 20.32 -0.49
CA GLN A 475 -1.60 21.44 0.43
C GLN A 475 -0.29 22.18 0.70
N ASP A 476 0.85 21.58 0.36
CA ASP A 476 2.17 22.17 0.53
C ASP A 476 2.45 23.22 -0.56
N GLU A 477 3.01 24.36 -0.14
CA GLU A 477 3.37 25.47 -1.00
C GLU A 477 4.76 25.28 -1.65
N GLU A 478 5.63 24.45 -1.08
CA GLU A 478 7.02 24.30 -1.54
C GLU A 478 7.14 23.75 -2.98
N ASN A 479 6.11 23.08 -3.50
CA ASN A 479 6.16 22.35 -4.77
C ASN A 479 5.05 22.72 -5.77
N VAL A 480 4.47 23.92 -5.68
CA VAL A 480 3.36 24.36 -6.56
C VAL A 480 3.69 24.24 -8.07
N GLY A 481 4.95 24.41 -8.46
CA GLY A 481 5.41 24.27 -9.86
C GLY A 481 5.81 22.87 -10.31
N SER A 482 5.71 21.84 -9.46
CA SER A 482 6.14 20.48 -9.80
C SER A 482 5.25 19.83 -10.86
N ARG A 483 5.86 19.02 -11.74
CA ARG A 483 5.15 18.13 -12.69
C ARG A 483 4.26 17.09 -12.00
N ASP A 484 4.48 16.88 -10.70
CA ASP A 484 3.66 15.96 -9.92
C ASP A 484 2.29 16.58 -9.56
N ARG A 485 2.09 17.90 -9.75
CA ARG A 485 0.82 18.61 -9.56
C ARG A 485 0.03 18.77 -10.86
N ALA A 486 -1.25 19.04 -10.71
CA ALA A 486 -2.18 19.35 -11.78
C ALA A 486 -1.93 20.79 -12.19
N PRO A 487 -1.65 21.04 -13.47
CA PRO A 487 -1.48 22.38 -13.99
C PRO A 487 -2.68 23.28 -13.64
N GLY A 488 -2.39 24.48 -13.16
CA GLY A 488 -3.40 25.50 -12.87
C GLY A 488 -4.29 25.22 -11.65
N LEU A 489 -3.83 24.39 -10.70
CA LEU A 489 -4.45 24.20 -9.39
C LEU A 489 -3.55 24.71 -8.27
N GLY A 490 -4.14 25.48 -7.34
CA GLY A 490 -3.49 25.93 -6.11
C GLY A 490 -3.39 24.82 -5.04
N THR A 491 -3.20 25.21 -3.79
CA THR A 491 -3.07 24.31 -2.62
C THR A 491 -4.39 23.91 -1.98
N LYS A 492 -5.49 24.54 -2.39
CA LYS A 492 -6.83 24.30 -1.85
C LYS A 492 -7.67 23.45 -2.81
N PRO A 493 -8.54 22.57 -2.28
CA PRO A 493 -9.45 21.77 -3.07
C PRO A 493 -10.66 22.61 -3.51
N VAL A 494 -10.45 23.59 -4.38
CA VAL A 494 -11.50 24.40 -5.02
C VAL A 494 -11.63 24.00 -6.48
N GLU A 495 -12.84 23.63 -6.91
CA GLU A 495 -13.12 23.24 -8.29
C GLU A 495 -12.98 24.44 -9.23
N PRO A 496 -12.13 24.37 -10.27
CA PRO A 496 -12.14 25.37 -11.32
C PRO A 496 -13.40 25.27 -12.17
N GLU A 497 -13.97 26.42 -12.58
CA GLU A 497 -15.17 26.47 -13.44
C GLU A 497 -15.00 25.71 -14.78
N ASP A 498 -13.78 25.66 -15.29
CA ASP A 498 -13.44 24.99 -16.53
C ASP A 498 -12.99 23.52 -16.34
N TRP A 499 -13.00 22.97 -15.11
CA TRP A 499 -12.52 21.61 -14.81
C TRP A 499 -13.03 20.55 -15.78
N PRO A 500 -14.34 20.47 -16.10
CA PRO A 500 -14.85 19.44 -17.02
C PRO A 500 -14.20 19.45 -18.40
N ARG A 501 -13.67 20.62 -18.84
CA ARG A 501 -13.07 20.83 -20.16
C ARG A 501 -11.53 20.79 -20.13
N ARG A 502 -10.89 20.68 -18.96
CA ARG A 502 -9.42 20.62 -18.85
C ARG A 502 -8.85 19.29 -19.35
N PHE A 503 -7.56 19.33 -19.68
CA PHE A 503 -6.75 18.15 -20.07
C PHE A 503 -7.31 17.39 -21.29
N CYS A 504 -7.94 18.13 -22.21
CA CYS A 504 -8.62 17.58 -23.38
C CYS A 504 -8.01 18.18 -24.65
N GLU A 505 -6.82 17.70 -25.02
CA GLU A 505 -6.08 18.14 -26.21
C GLU A 505 -6.31 17.19 -27.40
N VAL A 506 -6.48 15.90 -27.11
CA VAL A 506 -6.72 14.84 -28.09
C VAL A 506 -7.93 14.02 -27.69
N TYR A 507 -8.88 13.88 -28.60
CA TYR A 507 -9.95 12.88 -28.49
C TYR A 507 -9.39 11.50 -28.77
N ASP A 508 -9.47 10.61 -27.79
CA ASP A 508 -8.94 9.26 -27.84
C ASP A 508 -10.00 8.25 -27.39
N ASN A 509 -10.60 7.58 -28.37
CA ASN A 509 -11.61 6.54 -28.15
C ASN A 509 -11.03 5.13 -28.19
N GLY A 510 -9.71 4.94 -28.41
CA GLY A 510 -9.15 3.63 -28.74
C GLY A 510 -9.45 2.56 -27.69
N LEU A 511 -9.28 2.88 -26.40
CA LEU A 511 -9.61 1.96 -25.32
C LEU A 511 -11.12 1.79 -25.13
N LYS A 512 -11.91 2.85 -25.30
CA LYS A 512 -13.38 2.78 -25.23
C LYS A 512 -13.92 1.84 -26.30
N ASP A 513 -13.47 1.97 -27.54
CA ASP A 513 -13.93 1.16 -28.67
C ASP A 513 -13.53 -0.31 -28.48
N PHE A 514 -12.32 -0.55 -27.97
CA PHE A 514 -11.88 -1.89 -27.57
C PHE A 514 -12.77 -2.49 -26.48
N VAL A 515 -13.04 -1.72 -25.42
CA VAL A 515 -13.90 -2.16 -24.30
C VAL A 515 -15.31 -2.48 -24.80
N GLN A 516 -15.90 -1.59 -25.59
CA GLN A 516 -17.23 -1.80 -26.15
C GLN A 516 -17.29 -3.04 -27.05
N LYS A 517 -16.27 -3.25 -27.88
CA LYS A 517 -16.21 -4.42 -28.77
C LYS A 517 -16.03 -5.74 -28.01
N VAL A 518 -15.14 -5.76 -27.01
CA VAL A 518 -14.70 -7.02 -26.38
C VAL A 518 -15.55 -7.37 -25.16
N PHE A 519 -15.97 -6.40 -24.36
CA PHE A 519 -16.56 -6.65 -23.04
C PHE A 519 -18.07 -6.53 -22.99
N THR A 520 -18.69 -5.88 -23.98
CA THR A 520 -20.15 -5.72 -24.02
C THR A 520 -20.81 -7.08 -24.21
N ASP A 521 -21.76 -7.39 -23.33
CA ASP A 521 -22.62 -8.56 -23.47
C ASP A 521 -23.52 -8.39 -24.72
N PRO A 522 -23.48 -9.32 -25.69
CA PRO A 522 -24.23 -9.18 -26.94
C PRO A 522 -25.75 -9.16 -26.79
N HIS A 523 -26.29 -9.67 -25.69
CA HIS A 523 -27.74 -9.77 -25.46
C HIS A 523 -28.29 -8.54 -24.72
N THR A 524 -27.56 -8.04 -23.74
CA THR A 524 -28.00 -6.96 -22.85
C THR A 524 -27.38 -5.61 -23.18
N GLY A 525 -26.27 -5.58 -23.93
CA GLY A 525 -25.51 -4.35 -24.19
C GLY A 525 -24.76 -3.81 -22.97
N ASN A 526 -24.70 -4.58 -21.88
CA ASN A 526 -24.10 -4.17 -20.61
C ASN A 526 -22.63 -4.58 -20.53
N LEU A 527 -21.86 -3.83 -19.73
CA LEU A 527 -20.49 -4.16 -19.36
C LEU A 527 -20.52 -5.02 -18.07
N PRO A 528 -19.52 -5.87 -17.83
CA PRO A 528 -19.54 -6.85 -16.74
C PRO A 528 -19.30 -6.29 -15.33
N TRP A 529 -19.07 -4.98 -15.20
CA TRP A 529 -18.78 -4.30 -13.94
C TRP A 529 -19.98 -3.51 -13.41
#